data_AF-A0A6P2MEU4-F1
#
_entry.id   AF-A0A6P2MEU4-F1
#
_cell.length_a   1.000
_cell.length_b   1.000
_cell.length_c   1.000
_cell.angle_alpha   90.00
_cell.angle_beta   90.00
_cell.angle_gamma   90.00
#
_symmetry.space_group_name_H-M   'P 1'
#
loop_
_entity.id
_entity.type
_entity.pdbx_description
1 polymer ?
#
loop_
_entity_poly.entity_id
_entity_poly.type
_entity_poly.pdbx_seq_one_letter_code
_entity_poly.pdbx_strand_id
1 'polypeptide(L)' 'MHAGGQPFCATCADDVLKGRCPNCGGDLVARPRRPASLLAKYPASTERILKPGGCANA' A
#
# COMPACT_ATOMS: atom_id res chain seq x y z
N MET A 1 8.53 12.43 -0.22
CA MET A 1 7.40 12.40 -1.18
C MET A 1 7.60 11.24 -2.15
N HIS A 2 7.31 10.01 -1.73
CA HIS A 2 7.33 8.87 -2.67
C HIS A 2 6.07 8.96 -3.52
N ALA A 3 6.23 9.45 -4.75
CA ALA A 3 5.16 9.52 -5.73
C ALA A 3 4.88 8.10 -6.27
N GLY A 4 3.68 7.58 -6.06
CA GLY A 4 3.25 6.34 -6.71
C GLY A 4 2.29 5.55 -5.84
N GLY A 5 1.06 5.34 -6.34
CA GLY A 5 -0.01 4.60 -5.66
C GLY A 5 0.24 3.09 -5.55
N GLN A 6 1.46 2.62 -5.28
CA GLN A 6 1.73 1.22 -5.02
C GLN A 6 1.41 0.87 -3.55
N PRO A 7 0.75 -0.27 -3.27
CA PRO A 7 0.40 -0.69 -1.91
C PRO A 7 1.61 -1.08 -1.04
N PHE A 8 2.79 -1.22 -1.63
CA PHE A 8 4.02 -1.64 -0.96
C PHE A 8 5.16 -0.64 -1.26
N CYS A 9 6.17 -0.54 -0.39
CA CYS A 9 7.37 0.25 -0.68
C CYS A 9 8.19 -0.40 -1.81
N ALA A 10 9.09 0.38 -2.43
CA ALA A 10 9.92 -0.09 -3.53
C ALA A 10 10.73 -1.34 -3.17
N THR A 11 11.38 -1.35 -1.99
CA THR A 11 12.13 -2.49 -1.47
C THR A 11 11.25 -3.74 -1.35
N CYS A 12 10.05 -3.63 -0.77
CA CYS A 12 9.15 -4.78 -0.67
C CYS A 12 8.66 -5.27 -2.03
N ALA A 13 8.40 -4.36 -2.97
CA ALA A 13 7.96 -4.74 -4.31
C ALA A 13 9.03 -5.56 -5.06
N ASP A 14 10.30 -5.16 -4.94
CA ASP A 14 11.43 -5.80 -5.62
C ASP A 14 11.99 -7.02 -4.87
N ASP A 15 12.23 -6.90 -3.56
CA ASP A 15 12.99 -7.89 -2.80
C ASP A 15 12.11 -8.96 -2.16
N VAL A 16 10.96 -8.55 -1.60
CA VAL A 16 10.10 -9.45 -0.82
C VAL A 16 9.03 -10.09 -1.70
N LEU A 17 8.38 -9.30 -2.55
CA LEU A 17 7.21 -9.72 -3.31
C LEU A 17 7.53 -10.11 -4.75
N LYS A 18 8.73 -9.78 -5.26
CA LYS A 18 9.19 -10.09 -6.62
C LYS A 18 8.17 -9.69 -7.69
N GLY A 19 7.58 -8.50 -7.55
CA GLY A 19 6.57 -7.99 -8.46
C GLY A 19 5.20 -8.69 -8.38
N ARG A 20 4.97 -9.58 -7.41
CA ARG A 20 3.74 -10.38 -7.29
C ARG A 20 2.88 -9.97 -6.09
N CYS A 21 1.57 -9.84 -6.32
CA CYS A 21 0.60 -9.56 -5.27
C CYS A 21 0.44 -10.78 -4.34
N PRO A 22 0.69 -10.65 -3.03
CA PRO A 22 0.56 -11.78 -2.09
C PRO A 22 -0.90 -12.20 -1.84
N ASN A 23 -1.87 -11.35 -2.18
CA ASN A 23 -3.29 -11.63 -1.94
C ASN A 23 -3.94 -12.42 -3.08
N CYS A 24 -3.65 -12.06 -4.34
CA CYS A 24 -4.29 -12.68 -5.50
C CYS A 24 -3.33 -13.39 -6.45
N GLY A 25 -2.01 -13.26 -6.24
CA GLY A 25 -1.02 -13.84 -7.13
C GLY A 25 -1.06 -13.24 -8.54
N GLY A 26 -1.41 -11.97 -8.73
CA GLY A 26 -1.23 -11.23 -9.99
C GLY A 26 -0.02 -10.28 -9.93
N ASP A 27 0.18 -9.48 -10.98
CA ASP A 27 1.25 -8.47 -11.00
C ASP A 27 0.97 -7.31 -10.04
N LEU A 28 2.03 -6.76 -9.44
CA LEU A 28 1.97 -5.55 -8.64
C LEU A 28 1.81 -4.33 -9.54
N VAL A 29 0.57 -3.83 -9.62
CA VAL A 29 0.22 -2.62 -10.38
C VAL A 29 -0.09 -1.44 -9.47
N ALA A 30 -0.03 -0.23 -10.03
CA ALA A 30 -0.43 0.97 -9.31
C ALA A 30 -1.94 0.90 -8.96
N ARG A 31 -2.26 1.11 -7.67
CA ARG A 31 -3.64 1.18 -7.20
C ARG A 31 -4.23 2.54 -7.56
N PRO A 32 -5.47 2.60 -8.12
CA PRO A 32 -6.13 3.86 -8.37
C PRO A 32 -6.34 4.66 -7.07
N ARG A 33 -6.21 5.98 -7.16
CA ARG A 33 -6.53 6.87 -6.04
C ARG A 33 -8.02 6.81 -5.72
N ARG A 34 -8.36 6.86 -4.43
CA ARG A 34 -9.74 7.01 -3.99
C ARG A 34 -10.28 8.37 -4.45
N PRO A 35 -11.41 8.45 -5.17
CA PRO A 35 -12.03 9.71 -5.57
C PRO A 35 -12.35 10.61 -4.37
N ALA A 36 -12.26 11.93 -4.56
CA ALA A 36 -12.49 12.91 -3.50
C ALA A 36 -13.89 12.81 -2.89
N SER A 37 -14.93 12.59 -3.71
CA SER A 37 -16.31 12.41 -3.25
C SER A 37 -16.49 11.21 -2.32
N LEU A 38 -15.84 10.09 -2.64
CA LEU A 38 -15.85 8.89 -1.80
C LEU A 38 -15.00 9.07 -0.53
N LEU A 39 -13.93 9.87 -0.58
CA LEU A 39 -13.15 10.19 0.60
C LEU A 39 -13.92 11.11 1.57
N ALA A 40 -14.73 12.04 1.05
CA ALA A 40 -15.61 12.87 1.88
C ALA A 40 -16.74 12.06 2.53
N LYS A 41 -17.37 11.14 1.77
CA LYS A 41 -18.43 10.26 2.27
C LYS A 41 -17.92 9.18 3.23
N TYR A 42 -16.71 8.66 2.98
CA TYR A 42 -16.06 7.58 3.73
C TYR A 42 -14.63 8.00 4.11
N PRO A 43 -14.48 8.82 5.16
CA PRO A 43 -13.18 9.36 5.56
C PRO A 43 -12.22 8.26 6.02
N ALA A 44 -10.92 8.53 5.93
CA ALA A 44 -9.91 7.65 6.50
C ALA A 44 -10.00 7.67 8.04
N SER A 45 -9.64 6.55 8.69
CA SER A 45 -9.56 6.48 10.14
C SER A 45 -8.56 7.52 10.67
N THR A 46 -8.92 8.19 11.77
CA THR A 46 -8.06 9.11 12.50
C THR A 46 -7.13 8.38 13.45
N GLU A 47 -7.49 7.17 13.85
CA GLU A 47 -6.67 6.32 14.71
C GLU A 47 -5.53 5.67 13.92
N ARG A 48 -4.31 5.79 14.44
CA ARG A 48 -3.11 5.18 13.88
C ARG A 48 -2.88 3.82 14.52
N ILE A 49 -3.16 2.76 13.77
CA ILE A 49 -2.82 1.39 14.18
C ILE A 49 -1.44 1.03 13.62
N LEU A 50 -0.52 0.69 14.51
CA LEU A 50 0.85 0.31 14.16
C LEU A 50 1.01 -1.21 14.26
N LYS A 51 1.81 -1.79 13.37
CA LYS A 51 2.23 -3.18 13.47
C LYS A 51 3.33 -3.30 14.53
N PRO A 52 3.15 -4.08 15.62
CA PRO A 52 4.22 -4.36 16.56
C PRO A 52 5.42 -4.97 15.83
N GLY A 53 6.62 -4.41 16.02
CA GLY A 53 7.86 -4.85 15.35
C GLY A 53 8.11 -4.24 13.96
N GLY A 54 7.19 -3.45 13.41
CA GLY A 54 7.41 -2.69 12.17
C GLY A 54 7.59 -3.54 10.89
N CYS A 55 8.15 -2.92 9.86
CA CYS A 55 8.57 -3.59 8.63
C CYS A 55 9.97 -4.17 8.82
N ALA A 56 10.16 -5.46 8.54
CA ALA A 56 11.46 -6.12 8.75
C ALA A 56 12.55 -5.67 7.75
N ASN A 57 12.14 -5.22 6.56
CA ASN A 57 13.01 -4.79 5.46
C ASN A 57 12.67 -3.34 5.06
N ALA A 58 12.64 -2.45 6.06
CA ALA A 58 12.26 -1.03 5.90
C ALA A 58 13.36 -0.20 5.24
#